data_AF-A0A524HCE8-F1
#
_entry.id   AF-A0A524HCE8-F1
#
_cell.length_a   1.000
_cell.length_b   1.000
_cell.length_c   1.000
_cell.angle_alpha   90.00
_cell.angle_beta   90.00
_cell.angle_gamma   90.00
#
_symmetry.space_group_name_H-M   'P 1'
#
loop_
_entity.id
_entity.type
_entity.pdbx_description
1 polymer ?
#
loop_
_entity_poly.entity_id
_entity_poly.type
_entity_poly.pdbx_seq_one_letter_code
_entity_poly.pdbx_strand_id
1 'polypeptide(L)'
;MRPTPSTSSTRFARSPGSWTASAASAAAPICRGSTRCSPVTSPREWPAGARSARERAGSLPDSTRPGGRSMKSVPPLTPVSGEGASMSSVRLVRLVPLLALIALPAPAAAQIRASELATVSQTVDGTVIKLEYSRPRLRGRDTIFGGEVKWQEVWTPGANWATTFEVNKDITLDGHPVPKGKYSMWMTVKQSDEWELLLDPRARRFHMNRPDTVEGQIRFPIRVQRAAPVEVLTWSFPAVKATGAMLTMQWSDVRVDLAVAVPSSYDLTMPEERIRPYLGTWSFEWTEPQTWDSAGTRTLTFSERNGSLIGTYSPELWPGAAEFIMLPIADRWFIPAWLAKGDVYDVDKDIVFEFTTDANGVTGYEVRETSDKVFAKGQKQN
;
A
#
# COMPACT_ATOMS: atom_id res chain seq x y z
N MET A 1 -66.55 30.97 8.24
CA MET A 1 -66.91 30.19 7.03
C MET A 1 -65.63 29.64 6.42
N ARG A 2 -65.62 28.40 5.91
CA ARG A 2 -64.53 27.83 5.08
C ARG A 2 -65.17 27.22 3.83
N PRO A 3 -64.67 27.48 2.61
CA PRO A 3 -65.09 26.75 1.43
C PRO A 3 -64.33 25.43 1.30
N THR A 4 -65.03 24.38 0.89
CA THR A 4 -64.42 23.25 0.17
C THR A 4 -64.27 23.62 -1.32
N PRO A 5 -63.40 22.90 -2.04
CA PRO A 5 -63.79 22.45 -3.38
C PRO A 5 -63.67 20.93 -3.53
N SER A 6 -64.16 20.43 -4.67
CA SER A 6 -64.50 19.02 -4.89
C SER A 6 -63.41 18.19 -5.57
N THR A 7 -63.61 16.87 -5.50
CA THR A 7 -62.96 15.86 -6.34
C THR A 7 -63.13 16.12 -7.84
N SER A 8 -62.12 15.73 -8.62
CA SER A 8 -62.27 15.21 -9.98
C SER A 8 -61.20 14.14 -10.22
N SER A 9 -61.44 13.21 -11.16
CA SER A 9 -60.62 12.01 -11.32
C SER A 9 -60.32 11.70 -12.79
N THR A 10 -59.07 11.34 -13.07
CA THR A 10 -58.69 10.72 -14.35
C THR A 10 -57.68 9.61 -14.09
N ARG A 11 -57.97 8.38 -14.54
CA ARG A 11 -56.98 7.31 -14.61
C ARG A 11 -56.21 7.41 -15.92
N PHE A 12 -54.89 7.25 -15.88
CA PHE A 12 -54.16 6.63 -16.98
C PHE A 12 -53.16 5.64 -16.40
N ALA A 13 -53.18 4.41 -16.90
CA ALA A 13 -52.26 3.35 -16.54
C ALA A 13 -51.37 3.02 -17.74
N ARG A 14 -50.07 2.88 -17.52
CA ARG A 14 -49.16 2.13 -18.40
C ARG A 14 -47.96 1.63 -17.62
N SER A 15 -47.54 0.41 -17.96
CA SER A 15 -46.50 -0.39 -17.32
C SER A 15 -45.09 0.21 -17.43
N PRO A 16 -44.23 0.04 -16.41
CA PRO A 16 -42.77 0.06 -16.60
C PRO A 16 -42.34 -1.11 -17.48
N GLY A 17 -41.48 -0.86 -18.47
CA GLY A 17 -40.94 -1.91 -19.35
C GLY A 17 -39.72 -2.62 -18.74
N SER A 18 -39.66 -3.93 -18.91
CA SER A 18 -38.50 -4.76 -18.56
C SER A 18 -37.34 -4.56 -19.53
N TRP A 19 -36.18 -4.09 -19.05
CA TRP A 19 -34.96 -4.03 -19.86
C TRP A 19 -34.22 -5.37 -19.81
N THR A 20 -34.50 -6.24 -20.78
CA THR A 20 -33.73 -7.48 -21.01
C THR A 20 -32.42 -7.15 -21.72
N ALA A 21 -31.29 -7.33 -21.06
CA ALA A 21 -29.97 -7.23 -21.69
C ALA A 21 -29.79 -8.40 -22.68
N SER A 22 -29.64 -8.09 -23.98
CA SER A 22 -29.38 -9.09 -25.00
C SER A 22 -27.90 -9.45 -25.02
N ALA A 23 -27.56 -10.72 -24.79
CA ALA A 23 -26.18 -11.20 -24.85
C ALA A 23 -25.72 -11.34 -26.32
N ALA A 24 -24.69 -10.59 -26.70
CA ALA A 24 -24.11 -10.68 -28.03
C ALA A 24 -23.37 -12.03 -28.21
N SER A 25 -23.68 -12.76 -29.28
CA SER A 25 -23.01 -14.03 -29.59
C SER A 25 -21.59 -13.79 -30.12
N ALA A 26 -20.61 -14.50 -29.56
CA ALA A 26 -19.23 -14.56 -30.04
C ALA A 26 -18.88 -16.01 -30.43
N ALA A 27 -18.07 -16.18 -31.48
CA ALA A 27 -17.94 -17.44 -32.19
C ALA A 27 -17.04 -18.49 -31.50
N ALA A 28 -17.29 -19.76 -31.78
CA ALA A 28 -16.50 -20.89 -31.30
C ALA A 28 -15.13 -21.00 -32.01
N PRO A 29 -14.06 -21.46 -31.33
CA PRO A 29 -12.74 -21.66 -31.92
C PRO A 29 -12.70 -22.92 -32.80
N ILE A 30 -12.17 -22.79 -34.02
CA ILE A 30 -11.96 -23.91 -34.95
C ILE A 30 -10.59 -24.55 -34.65
N CYS A 31 -10.60 -25.73 -34.04
CA CYS A 31 -9.39 -26.52 -33.83
C CYS A 31 -8.93 -27.22 -35.13
N ARG A 32 -7.72 -26.90 -35.62
CA ARG A 32 -7.00 -27.74 -36.60
C ARG A 32 -5.49 -27.80 -36.31
N GLY A 33 -5.05 -29.00 -35.93
CA GLY A 33 -3.71 -29.51 -36.24
C GLY A 33 -2.50 -28.96 -35.46
N SER A 34 -2.07 -29.69 -34.43
CA SER A 34 -0.84 -30.50 -34.55
C SER A 34 -0.65 -31.43 -33.35
N THR A 35 0.06 -32.54 -33.56
CA THR A 35 0.16 -33.66 -32.59
C THR A 35 1.54 -33.77 -31.98
N ARG A 36 1.66 -33.46 -30.67
CA ARG A 36 2.52 -34.20 -29.73
C ARG A 36 2.34 -33.73 -28.27
N CYS A 37 2.10 -34.69 -27.38
CA CYS A 37 2.28 -34.52 -25.94
C CYS A 37 3.57 -35.23 -25.51
N SER A 38 4.28 -34.67 -24.53
CA SER A 38 5.24 -35.41 -23.69
C SER A 38 5.23 -34.78 -22.29
N PRO A 39 5.35 -35.57 -21.21
CA PRO A 39 5.12 -35.08 -19.85
C PRO A 39 6.35 -34.37 -19.28
N VAL A 40 6.10 -33.39 -18.41
CA VAL A 40 7.11 -32.85 -17.49
C VAL A 40 6.88 -33.45 -16.11
N THR A 41 7.87 -34.19 -15.61
CA THR A 41 7.90 -34.70 -14.23
C THR A 41 8.34 -33.63 -13.25
N SER A 42 7.81 -33.64 -12.02
CA SER A 42 8.31 -32.82 -10.91
C SER A 42 9.71 -33.29 -10.45
N PRO A 43 10.42 -32.46 -9.66
CA PRO A 43 10.39 -32.75 -8.22
C PRO A 43 10.34 -31.53 -7.28
N ARG A 44 9.45 -31.66 -6.28
CA ARG A 44 9.60 -31.46 -4.82
C ARG A 44 10.59 -30.45 -4.17
N GLU A 45 10.10 -30.03 -3.00
CA GLU A 45 10.81 -29.74 -1.73
C GLU A 45 11.31 -28.31 -1.41
N TRP A 46 10.59 -27.68 -0.47
CA TRP A 46 11.03 -26.54 0.35
C TRP A 46 11.81 -27.07 1.58
N PRO A 47 12.95 -26.49 1.96
CA PRO A 47 13.71 -26.91 3.13
C PRO A 47 13.15 -26.33 4.45
N ALA A 48 13.19 -27.12 5.52
CA ALA A 48 12.71 -26.72 6.85
C ALA A 48 13.84 -26.24 7.79
N GLY A 49 13.53 -25.24 8.62
CA GLY A 49 14.09 -25.05 9.96
C GLY A 49 15.61 -25.00 10.14
N ALA A 50 16.24 -23.86 9.84
CA ALA A 50 17.58 -23.55 10.35
C ALA A 50 17.52 -23.16 11.84
N ARG A 51 18.27 -23.86 12.69
CA ARG A 51 18.38 -23.59 14.14
C ARG A 51 19.52 -22.62 14.48
N SER A 52 19.51 -22.14 15.72
CA SER A 52 20.41 -21.14 16.29
C SER A 52 21.91 -21.37 16.04
N ALA A 53 22.62 -20.29 15.70
CA ALA A 53 24.08 -20.24 15.75
C ALA A 53 24.53 -19.53 17.05
N ARG A 54 25.41 -20.17 17.83
CA ARG A 54 26.11 -19.54 18.96
C ARG A 54 27.58 -19.99 19.00
N GLU A 55 28.47 -19.00 18.89
CA GLU A 55 29.87 -18.97 19.36
C GLU A 55 30.68 -20.29 19.43
N ARG A 56 31.72 -20.37 18.59
CA ARG A 56 33.11 -20.35 19.11
C ARG A 56 34.16 -19.98 18.07
N ALA A 57 35.29 -19.48 18.55
CA ALA A 57 36.48 -19.21 17.74
C ALA A 57 37.33 -20.48 17.56
N GLY A 58 38.12 -20.53 16.48
CA GLY A 58 39.04 -21.64 16.18
C GLY A 58 40.22 -21.16 15.32
N SER A 59 41.43 -21.45 15.78
CA SER A 59 42.70 -20.94 15.25
C SER A 59 43.07 -21.47 13.85
N LEU A 60 43.76 -20.66 13.05
CA LEU A 60 44.52 -21.10 11.87
C LEU A 60 45.92 -21.63 12.26
N PRO A 61 46.40 -22.70 11.62
CA PRO A 61 47.82 -22.98 11.42
C PRO A 61 48.25 -22.77 9.96
N ASP A 62 49.57 -22.77 9.72
CA ASP A 62 50.22 -22.36 8.45
C ASP A 62 50.86 -23.55 7.67
N SER A 63 51.20 -23.28 6.41
CA SER A 63 52.45 -23.68 5.72
C SER A 63 52.46 -24.74 4.59
N THR A 64 53.39 -24.50 3.65
CA THR A 64 54.06 -25.43 2.69
C THR A 64 53.49 -25.80 1.29
N ARG A 65 53.87 -24.98 0.27
CA ARG A 65 54.86 -25.27 -0.83
C ARG A 65 54.64 -26.45 -1.85
N PRO A 66 55.39 -26.53 -3.00
CA PRO A 66 55.88 -25.48 -3.94
C PRO A 66 55.97 -25.88 -5.46
N GLY A 67 56.34 -24.91 -6.33
CA GLY A 67 56.90 -25.10 -7.70
C GLY A 67 56.13 -24.30 -8.79
N GLY A 68 56.68 -23.74 -9.88
CA GLY A 68 58.04 -23.56 -10.46
C GLY A 68 57.88 -22.94 -11.88
N ARG A 69 58.88 -22.52 -12.70
CA ARG A 69 60.35 -22.34 -12.64
C ARG A 69 60.79 -21.50 -13.88
N SER A 70 62.02 -20.93 -13.91
CA SER A 70 62.68 -20.22 -15.06
C SER A 70 62.17 -18.79 -15.40
N MET A 71 62.96 -17.85 -15.97
CA MET A 71 64.40 -17.86 -16.37
C MET A 71 65.08 -16.45 -16.30
N LYS A 72 66.38 -16.39 -16.68
CA LYS A 72 67.38 -15.29 -16.64
C LYS A 72 67.07 -14.14 -17.66
N SER A 73 67.74 -12.97 -17.79
CA SER A 73 69.00 -12.36 -17.24
C SER A 73 69.04 -10.82 -17.50
N VAL A 74 70.01 -10.09 -16.92
CA VAL A 74 70.24 -8.61 -16.95
C VAL A 74 71.78 -8.39 -16.89
N PRO A 75 72.48 -7.43 -17.60
CA PRO A 75 72.41 -5.96 -17.40
C PRO A 75 72.35 -5.02 -18.66
N PRO A 76 73.29 -4.10 -19.02
CA PRO A 76 72.97 -2.66 -18.95
C PRO A 76 73.33 -1.76 -20.18
N LEU A 77 72.94 -0.47 -20.13
CA LEU A 77 73.88 0.68 -20.13
C LEU A 77 73.23 2.03 -19.71
N THR A 78 74.09 3.04 -19.46
CA THR A 78 73.87 4.33 -18.77
C THR A 78 73.09 5.41 -19.53
N PRO A 79 72.67 6.50 -18.84
CA PRO A 79 73.22 7.82 -19.18
C PRO A 79 73.85 8.59 -17.99
N VAL A 80 74.36 9.80 -18.25
CA VAL A 80 75.37 10.54 -17.46
C VAL A 80 74.83 11.82 -16.80
N SER A 81 75.53 12.20 -15.72
CA SER A 81 75.44 13.32 -14.75
C SER A 81 74.93 14.73 -15.12
N GLY A 82 74.55 15.44 -14.06
CA GLY A 82 74.47 16.91 -13.89
C GLY A 82 73.86 17.19 -12.51
N GLU A 83 74.62 17.33 -11.43
CA GLU A 83 75.29 18.57 -10.98
C GLU A 83 74.33 19.79 -10.88
N GLY A 84 74.08 20.39 -9.71
CA GLY A 84 74.53 20.00 -8.36
C GLY A 84 74.20 21.05 -7.29
N ALA A 85 74.82 20.91 -6.11
CA ALA A 85 74.95 21.91 -5.02
C ALA A 85 73.65 22.37 -4.27
N SER A 86 73.69 22.69 -2.96
CA SER A 86 74.66 22.35 -1.89
C SER A 86 74.07 22.61 -0.47
N MET A 87 74.80 22.14 0.54
CA MET A 87 74.78 22.53 1.97
C MET A 87 73.51 22.36 2.82
N SER A 88 73.58 21.29 3.62
CA SER A 88 72.93 21.12 4.93
C SER A 88 73.09 22.32 5.88
N SER A 89 72.11 22.53 6.76
CA SER A 89 72.32 23.10 8.09
C SER A 89 71.18 22.67 9.04
N VAL A 90 71.51 22.33 10.29
CA VAL A 90 70.57 21.70 11.23
C VAL A 90 70.11 22.70 12.29
N ARG A 91 68.79 22.93 12.32
CA ARG A 91 67.96 23.42 13.44
C ARG A 91 68.46 24.62 14.28
N LEU A 92 67.61 25.66 14.34
CA LEU A 92 67.19 26.17 15.65
C LEU A 92 65.68 26.48 15.64
N VAL A 93 65.06 26.47 16.82
CA VAL A 93 63.60 26.50 16.99
C VAL A 93 63.05 27.92 16.86
N ARG A 94 61.98 28.08 16.08
CA ARG A 94 60.96 29.11 16.31
C ARG A 94 59.61 28.44 16.53
N LEU A 95 59.14 28.48 17.77
CA LEU A 95 57.81 28.07 18.16
C LEU A 95 56.80 29.10 17.65
N VAL A 96 56.30 28.90 16.44
CA VAL A 96 55.04 29.53 16.00
C VAL A 96 53.91 28.67 16.56
N PRO A 97 53.04 29.18 17.45
CA PRO A 97 51.82 28.47 17.77
C PRO A 97 50.96 28.45 16.50
N LEU A 98 50.88 27.29 15.85
CA LEU A 98 49.92 27.07 14.78
C LEU A 98 48.53 27.10 15.40
N LEU A 99 47.97 28.30 15.51
CA LEU A 99 46.58 28.52 15.92
C LEU A 99 45.70 28.00 14.78
N ALA A 100 45.49 26.67 14.79
CA ALA A 100 44.62 25.99 13.85
C ALA A 100 43.22 26.59 14.04
N LEU A 101 42.85 27.49 13.12
CA LEU A 101 41.56 28.13 13.10
C LEU A 101 40.54 27.05 12.77
N ILE A 102 39.98 26.43 13.82
CA ILE A 102 38.90 25.47 13.71
C ILE A 102 37.74 26.23 13.07
N ALA A 103 37.59 26.06 11.76
CA ALA A 103 36.45 26.53 11.00
C ALA A 103 35.23 25.71 11.46
N LEU A 104 34.66 26.12 12.60
CA LEU A 104 33.36 25.66 13.07
C LEU A 104 32.42 25.76 11.86
N PRO A 105 31.79 24.65 11.42
CA PRO A 105 30.86 24.72 10.31
C PRO A 105 29.73 25.67 10.73
N ALA A 106 29.68 26.84 10.11
CA ALA A 106 28.65 27.82 10.41
C ALA A 106 27.30 27.14 10.26
N PRO A 107 26.40 27.22 11.27
CA PRO A 107 25.11 26.55 11.17
C PRO A 107 24.41 27.08 9.93
N ALA A 108 24.11 26.17 8.99
CA ALA A 108 23.57 26.54 7.69
C ALA A 108 22.29 27.35 7.91
N ALA A 109 22.36 28.66 7.62
CA ALA A 109 21.38 29.61 8.11
C ALA A 109 19.98 29.20 7.66
N ALA A 110 19.10 28.94 8.63
CA ALA A 110 17.75 28.46 8.38
C ALA A 110 16.93 29.57 7.69
N GLN A 111 16.99 29.60 6.36
CA GLN A 111 16.29 30.57 5.54
C GLN A 111 14.78 30.39 5.75
N ILE A 112 14.15 31.35 6.43
CA ILE A 112 12.70 31.45 6.59
C ILE A 112 12.06 31.41 5.19
N ARG A 113 11.17 30.44 4.92
CA ARG A 113 10.58 30.25 3.60
C ARG A 113 9.21 30.89 3.51
N ALA A 114 8.84 31.28 2.29
CA ALA A 114 7.49 31.75 2.01
C ALA A 114 6.44 30.65 2.31
N SER A 115 6.81 29.41 1.97
CA SER A 115 6.07 28.16 2.11
C SER A 115 7.04 27.12 2.69
N GLU A 116 6.76 26.61 3.88
CA GLU A 116 7.64 25.62 4.54
C GLU A 116 7.40 24.21 4.02
N LEU A 117 8.43 23.36 4.12
CA LEU A 117 8.37 21.96 3.69
C LEU A 117 7.60 21.11 4.70
N ALA A 118 6.77 20.20 4.20
CA ALA A 118 6.08 19.19 4.99
C ALA A 118 6.18 17.81 4.33
N THR A 119 5.91 16.78 5.12
CA THR A 119 5.73 15.41 4.67
C THR A 119 4.52 14.83 5.37
N VAL A 120 3.71 14.06 4.63
CA VAL A 120 2.68 13.18 5.18
C VAL A 120 2.88 11.79 4.60
N SER A 121 2.65 10.75 5.39
CA SER A 121 2.77 9.37 4.94
C SER A 121 1.78 8.48 5.68
N GLN A 122 1.26 7.48 4.98
CA GLN A 122 0.39 6.44 5.50
C GLN A 122 0.93 5.09 5.04
N THR A 123 0.88 4.10 5.94
CA THR A 123 1.12 2.69 5.58
C THR A 123 -0.20 1.94 5.60
N VAL A 124 -0.50 1.19 4.55
CA VAL A 124 -1.66 0.29 4.48
C VAL A 124 -1.19 -1.05 3.91
N ASP A 125 -1.38 -2.13 4.64
CA ASP A 125 -0.94 -3.48 4.27
C ASP A 125 0.55 -3.54 3.81
N GLY A 126 1.44 -2.88 4.56
CA GLY A 126 2.87 -2.74 4.22
C GLY A 126 3.18 -1.84 3.01
N THR A 127 2.15 -1.30 2.36
CA THR A 127 2.25 -0.32 1.27
C THR A 127 2.36 1.08 1.84
N VAL A 128 3.53 1.70 1.70
CA VAL A 128 3.82 3.05 2.17
C VAL A 128 3.51 4.03 1.05
N ILE A 129 2.59 4.96 1.34
CA ILE A 129 2.23 6.10 0.50
C ILE A 129 2.84 7.34 1.18
N LYS A 130 3.59 8.16 0.46
CA LYS A 130 4.25 9.37 0.99
C LYS A 130 4.05 10.56 0.05
N LEU A 131 3.75 11.73 0.63
CA LEU A 131 3.80 13.02 -0.05
C LEU A 131 4.81 13.94 0.63
N GLU A 132 5.67 14.60 -0.15
CA GLU A 132 6.62 15.62 0.30
C GLU A 132 6.39 16.91 -0.51
N TYR A 133 6.09 18.03 0.18
CA TYR A 133 5.52 19.22 -0.46
C TYR A 133 5.80 20.49 0.36
N SER A 134 6.02 21.64 -0.30
CA SER A 134 6.00 22.92 0.41
C SER A 134 4.58 23.47 0.50
N ARG A 135 4.21 24.07 1.64
CA ARG A 135 2.84 24.48 1.96
C ARG A 135 2.61 25.99 1.71
N PRO A 136 2.05 26.40 0.56
CA PRO A 136 1.62 27.79 0.37
C PRO A 136 0.50 28.19 1.34
N ARG A 137 0.39 29.51 1.52
CA ARG A 137 -0.52 30.19 2.44
C ARG A 137 -1.42 31.16 1.67
N LEU A 138 -2.68 31.35 2.06
CA LEU A 138 -3.56 32.35 1.42
C LEU A 138 -3.01 33.75 1.64
N ARG A 139 -2.58 34.07 2.86
CA ARG A 139 -2.07 35.40 3.26
C ARG A 139 -3.07 36.54 2.99
N GLY A 140 -4.37 36.28 3.20
CA GLY A 140 -5.43 37.27 2.90
C GLY A 140 -5.71 37.46 1.41
N ARG A 141 -5.42 36.46 0.57
CA ARG A 141 -5.91 36.39 -0.82
C ARG A 141 -7.18 35.55 -0.87
N ASP A 142 -8.31 36.19 -1.15
CA ASP A 142 -9.62 35.52 -1.19
C ASP A 142 -9.80 34.62 -2.44
N THR A 143 -9.12 34.95 -3.54
CA THR A 143 -9.20 34.22 -4.81
C THR A 143 -7.87 33.57 -5.17
N ILE A 144 -7.70 32.30 -4.80
CA ILE A 144 -6.53 31.49 -5.21
C ILE A 144 -6.71 30.93 -6.62
N PHE A 145 -7.78 30.17 -6.84
CA PHE A 145 -8.05 29.54 -8.14
C PHE A 145 -8.77 30.53 -9.05
N GLY A 146 -8.23 30.73 -10.25
CA GLY A 146 -8.55 31.85 -11.14
C GLY A 146 -7.74 33.13 -10.86
N GLY A 147 -7.06 33.22 -9.72
CA GLY A 147 -6.11 34.29 -9.39
C GLY A 147 -4.68 33.81 -9.60
N GLU A 148 -4.02 33.43 -8.51
CA GLU A 148 -2.63 32.94 -8.49
C GLU A 148 -2.47 31.58 -9.18
N VAL A 149 -3.49 30.70 -9.05
CA VAL A 149 -3.57 29.42 -9.76
C VAL A 149 -4.56 29.59 -10.91
N LYS A 150 -4.05 29.95 -12.09
CA LYS A 150 -4.89 30.34 -13.23
C LYS A 150 -5.64 29.14 -13.83
N TRP A 151 -6.79 29.43 -14.41
CA TRP A 151 -7.58 28.46 -15.16
C TRP A 151 -6.85 27.99 -16.43
N GLN A 152 -7.03 26.72 -16.78
CA GLN A 152 -6.39 25.99 -17.88
C GLN A 152 -4.86 25.88 -17.79
N GLU A 153 -4.26 26.18 -16.63
CA GLU A 153 -2.84 25.92 -16.38
C GLU A 153 -2.62 24.57 -15.67
N VAL A 154 -1.46 23.96 -15.95
CA VAL A 154 -0.92 22.84 -15.17
C VAL A 154 -0.21 23.42 -13.94
N TRP A 155 -0.69 23.05 -12.76
CA TRP A 155 -0.22 23.51 -11.46
C TRP A 155 0.21 22.33 -10.59
N THR A 156 1.23 22.49 -9.74
CA THR A 156 1.58 21.48 -8.73
C THR A 156 1.01 21.89 -7.37
N PRO A 157 0.29 21.00 -6.65
CA PRO A 157 -0.35 21.31 -5.37
C PRO A 157 0.67 21.42 -4.22
N GLY A 158 1.47 22.48 -4.28
CA GLY A 158 2.61 22.78 -3.42
C GLY A 158 3.30 24.09 -3.83
N ALA A 159 4.59 24.25 -3.48
CA ALA A 159 5.42 25.41 -3.85
C ALA A 159 6.92 25.07 -3.83
N ASN A 160 7.76 25.93 -4.42
CA ASN A 160 9.22 25.74 -4.59
C ASN A 160 9.57 24.53 -5.48
N TRP A 161 9.40 23.32 -4.95
CA TRP A 161 9.49 22.05 -5.68
C TRP A 161 8.08 21.50 -5.87
N ALA A 162 7.87 20.76 -6.95
CA ALA A 162 6.63 20.06 -7.18
C ALA A 162 6.41 18.99 -6.09
N THR A 163 5.14 18.83 -5.70
CA THR A 163 4.72 17.85 -4.69
C THR A 163 5.15 16.46 -5.14
N THR A 164 6.06 15.86 -4.38
CA THR A 164 6.60 14.53 -4.66
C THR A 164 5.67 13.49 -4.07
N PHE A 165 5.08 12.66 -4.91
CA PHE A 165 4.25 11.51 -4.53
C PHE A 165 5.09 10.23 -4.68
N GLU A 166 5.15 9.39 -3.65
CA GLU A 166 5.97 8.19 -3.59
C GLU A 166 5.18 7.00 -3.04
N VAL A 167 5.30 5.85 -3.71
CA VAL A 167 4.67 4.57 -3.33
C VAL A 167 5.67 3.42 -3.43
N ASN A 168 5.75 2.59 -2.39
CA ASN A 168 6.74 1.50 -2.29
C ASN A 168 6.32 0.16 -2.94
N LYS A 169 5.04 0.04 -3.33
CA LYS A 169 4.44 -1.02 -4.16
C LYS A 169 3.56 -0.35 -5.22
N ASP A 170 3.06 -1.13 -6.17
CA ASP A 170 1.99 -0.70 -7.07
C ASP A 170 0.70 -0.46 -6.26
N ILE A 171 -0.12 0.52 -6.68
CA ILE A 171 -1.40 0.86 -6.08
C ILE A 171 -2.44 1.19 -7.17
N THR A 172 -3.67 1.47 -6.75
CA THR A 172 -4.70 2.11 -7.56
C THR A 172 -5.09 3.45 -6.93
N LEU A 173 -5.18 4.52 -7.72
CA LEU A 173 -5.53 5.88 -7.31
C LEU A 173 -6.74 6.35 -8.13
N ASP A 174 -7.88 6.60 -7.49
CA ASP A 174 -9.19 6.85 -8.12
C ASP A 174 -9.55 5.85 -9.24
N GLY A 175 -9.30 4.56 -9.00
CA GLY A 175 -9.54 3.50 -9.98
C GLY A 175 -8.48 3.35 -11.07
N HIS A 176 -7.48 4.24 -11.13
CA HIS A 176 -6.40 4.21 -12.13
C HIS A 176 -5.13 3.57 -11.55
N PRO A 177 -4.46 2.63 -12.27
CA PRO A 177 -3.26 1.97 -11.76
C PRO A 177 -2.07 2.94 -11.69
N VAL A 178 -1.37 2.94 -10.57
CA VAL A 178 -0.12 3.69 -10.37
C VAL A 178 0.96 2.72 -9.89
N PRO A 179 1.95 2.38 -10.73
CA PRO A 179 3.07 1.53 -10.34
C PRO A 179 3.90 2.11 -9.20
N LYS A 180 4.68 1.24 -8.55
CA LYS A 180 5.73 1.57 -7.61
C LYS A 180 6.67 2.62 -8.20
N GLY A 181 6.85 3.75 -7.51
CA GLY A 181 7.71 4.81 -8.01
C GLY A 181 7.70 6.08 -7.17
N LYS A 182 8.39 7.09 -7.72
CA LYS A 182 8.33 8.48 -7.26
C LYS A 182 7.90 9.35 -8.44
N TYR A 183 6.97 10.25 -8.19
CA TYR A 183 6.34 11.09 -9.20
C TYR A 183 6.31 12.54 -8.71
N SER A 184 6.32 13.49 -9.63
CA SER A 184 5.89 14.86 -9.35
C SER A 184 4.41 14.96 -9.69
N MET A 185 3.63 15.43 -8.71
CA MET A 185 2.18 15.54 -8.82
C MET A 185 1.79 16.92 -9.35
N TRP A 186 0.87 16.93 -10.31
CA TRP A 186 0.33 18.11 -10.97
C TRP A 186 -1.17 17.94 -11.19
N MET A 187 -1.87 19.06 -11.44
CA MET A 187 -3.29 19.14 -11.75
C MET A 187 -3.49 20.13 -12.89
N THR A 188 -4.29 19.77 -13.90
CA THR A 188 -4.80 20.71 -14.92
C THR A 188 -6.06 21.37 -14.38
N VAL A 189 -5.93 22.62 -13.94
CA VAL A 189 -6.94 23.35 -13.16
C VAL A 189 -7.99 23.96 -14.08
N LYS A 190 -9.28 23.67 -13.88
CA LYS A 190 -10.38 24.14 -14.75
C LYS A 190 -11.44 24.92 -13.97
N GLN A 191 -12.22 25.74 -14.68
CA GLN A 191 -13.37 26.46 -14.11
C GLN A 191 -14.54 25.54 -13.74
N SER A 192 -14.62 24.37 -14.39
CA SER A 192 -15.51 23.28 -13.99
C SER A 192 -14.86 22.45 -12.87
N ASP A 193 -15.69 21.75 -12.10
CA ASP A 193 -15.23 20.91 -10.99
C ASP A 193 -14.54 19.59 -11.43
N GLU A 194 -14.24 19.43 -12.72
CA GLU A 194 -13.65 18.22 -13.32
C GLU A 194 -12.24 18.52 -13.85
N TRP A 195 -11.24 18.39 -12.99
CA TRP A 195 -9.82 18.62 -13.30
C TRP A 195 -9.17 17.33 -13.84
N GLU A 196 -7.89 17.39 -14.18
CA GLU A 196 -7.07 16.21 -14.50
C GLU A 196 -5.92 16.12 -13.51
N LEU A 197 -5.71 14.98 -12.86
CA LEU A 197 -4.48 14.70 -12.13
C LEU A 197 -3.41 14.20 -13.10
N LEU A 198 -2.18 14.64 -12.91
CA LEU A 198 -1.00 14.18 -13.62
C LEU A 198 0.08 13.75 -12.61
N LEU A 199 0.53 12.49 -12.72
CA LEU A 199 1.76 12.01 -12.10
C LEU A 199 2.85 11.89 -13.17
N ASP A 200 3.92 12.68 -13.04
CA ASP A 200 5.06 12.68 -13.95
C ASP A 200 6.28 12.00 -13.28
N PRO A 201 6.91 10.98 -13.90
CA PRO A 201 7.98 10.20 -13.29
C PRO A 201 9.26 10.99 -12.99
N ARG A 202 9.38 12.23 -13.49
CA ARG A 202 10.50 13.15 -13.21
C ARG A 202 10.28 13.83 -11.85
N ALA A 203 10.33 13.03 -10.78
CA ALA A 203 9.88 13.38 -9.42
C ALA A 203 10.39 14.73 -8.87
N ARG A 204 11.64 15.10 -9.16
CA ARG A 204 12.25 16.34 -8.67
C ARG A 204 12.20 17.46 -9.70
N ARG A 205 11.05 18.10 -9.86
CA ARG A 205 10.85 19.30 -10.70
C ARG A 205 10.64 20.56 -9.85
N PHE A 206 11.17 21.70 -10.32
CA PHE A 206 10.85 23.02 -9.74
C PHE A 206 9.42 23.42 -10.10
N HIS A 207 8.68 24.03 -9.18
CA HIS A 207 7.22 24.20 -9.30
C HIS A 207 6.72 25.03 -10.49
N MET A 208 7.54 25.95 -11.04
CA MET A 208 7.19 26.69 -12.27
C MET A 208 7.55 25.93 -13.56
N ASN A 209 8.36 24.87 -13.47
CA ASN A 209 8.78 24.06 -14.63
C ASN A 209 7.71 22.98 -14.88
N ARG A 210 6.59 23.40 -15.47
CA ARG A 210 5.45 22.55 -15.82
C ARG A 210 5.87 21.36 -16.71
N PRO A 211 5.25 20.18 -16.57
CA PRO A 211 5.56 19.01 -17.37
C PRO A 211 4.97 19.11 -18.78
N ASP A 212 5.88 19.08 -19.75
CA ASP A 212 5.68 18.59 -21.12
C ASP A 212 5.14 17.16 -21.13
N THR A 213 4.32 16.80 -22.13
CA THR A 213 3.76 15.45 -22.28
C THR A 213 4.86 14.45 -22.68
N VAL A 214 5.04 13.40 -21.88
CA VAL A 214 6.03 12.34 -22.11
C VAL A 214 5.46 10.96 -21.79
N GLU A 215 6.10 9.92 -22.32
CA GLU A 215 5.81 8.52 -21.97
C GLU A 215 5.99 8.27 -20.46
N GLY A 216 5.19 7.35 -19.90
CA GLY A 216 5.20 7.05 -18.47
C GLY A 216 4.50 8.07 -17.57
N GLN A 217 3.92 9.14 -18.13
CA GLN A 217 2.95 9.97 -17.40
C GLN A 217 1.65 9.22 -17.16
N ILE A 218 1.11 9.36 -15.95
CA ILE A 218 -0.22 8.84 -15.58
C ILE A 218 -1.16 10.04 -15.49
N ARG A 219 -2.24 10.04 -16.27
CA ARG A 219 -3.23 11.12 -16.34
C ARG A 219 -4.63 10.57 -16.21
N PHE A 220 -5.46 11.20 -15.39
CA PHE A 220 -6.87 10.81 -15.24
C PHE A 220 -7.74 11.98 -14.71
N PRO A 221 -9.06 11.98 -15.01
CA PRO A 221 -9.98 12.98 -14.48
C PRO A 221 -10.15 12.81 -12.96
N ILE A 222 -10.18 13.94 -12.25
CA ILE A 222 -10.49 14.03 -10.81
C ILE A 222 -11.59 15.08 -10.59
N ARG A 223 -12.32 14.97 -9.47
CA ARG A 223 -13.30 15.99 -9.07
C ARG A 223 -12.81 16.83 -7.90
N VAL A 224 -12.90 18.15 -8.05
CA VAL A 224 -12.81 19.08 -6.91
C VAL A 224 -14.16 19.21 -6.22
N GLN A 225 -14.12 19.60 -4.96
CA GLN A 225 -15.27 19.90 -4.12
C GLN A 225 -15.04 21.23 -3.41
N ARG A 226 -16.13 21.88 -2.98
CA ARG A 226 -16.05 23.05 -2.10
C ARG A 226 -16.18 22.62 -0.63
N ALA A 227 -15.34 23.21 0.21
CA ALA A 227 -15.24 22.91 1.64
C ALA A 227 -15.01 24.20 2.44
N ALA A 228 -15.00 24.11 3.78
CA ALA A 228 -14.61 25.24 4.63
C ALA A 228 -13.16 25.67 4.31
N PRO A 229 -12.86 26.98 4.25
CA PRO A 229 -11.57 27.46 3.76
C PRO A 229 -10.42 27.16 4.73
N VAL A 230 -9.27 26.72 4.19
CA VAL A 230 -8.04 26.51 4.97
C VAL A 230 -6.90 27.42 4.51
N GLU A 231 -6.30 28.15 5.46
CA GLU A 231 -5.20 29.10 5.22
C GLU A 231 -3.97 28.46 4.57
N VAL A 232 -3.68 27.20 4.90
CA VAL A 232 -2.44 26.51 4.54
C VAL A 232 -2.76 25.29 3.68
N LEU A 233 -2.13 25.16 2.52
CA LEU A 233 -2.28 23.97 1.67
C LEU A 233 -1.88 22.73 2.47
N THR A 234 -2.78 21.75 2.48
CA THR A 234 -2.66 20.58 3.35
C THR A 234 -2.98 19.32 2.57
N TRP A 235 -2.10 18.33 2.68
CA TRP A 235 -2.37 16.94 2.32
C TRP A 235 -2.52 16.11 3.59
N SER A 236 -3.53 15.25 3.64
CA SER A 236 -3.85 14.39 4.78
C SER A 236 -4.46 13.05 4.35
N PHE A 237 -4.51 12.10 5.28
CA PHE A 237 -5.25 10.84 5.12
C PHE A 237 -6.43 10.79 6.11
N PRO A 238 -7.59 11.41 5.81
CA PRO A 238 -8.70 11.52 6.76
C PRO A 238 -9.49 10.23 6.97
N ALA A 239 -9.25 9.19 6.17
CA ALA A 239 -9.81 7.85 6.36
C ALA A 239 -8.82 6.78 5.90
N VAL A 240 -8.77 5.66 6.64
CA VAL A 240 -7.93 4.49 6.35
C VAL A 240 -8.78 3.23 6.53
N LYS A 241 -8.54 2.22 5.70
CA LYS A 241 -9.16 0.87 5.72
C LYS A 241 -8.05 -0.18 5.62
N ALA A 242 -8.36 -1.46 5.84
CA ALA A 242 -7.37 -2.53 5.64
C ALA A 242 -6.84 -2.60 4.18
N THR A 243 -7.68 -2.24 3.21
CA THR A 243 -7.41 -2.34 1.76
C THR A 243 -7.08 -0.99 1.08
N GLY A 244 -7.02 0.12 1.82
CA GLY A 244 -6.79 1.44 1.21
C GLY A 244 -6.84 2.63 2.17
N ALA A 245 -6.79 3.83 1.61
CA ALA A 245 -6.96 5.09 2.34
C ALA A 245 -7.58 6.17 1.45
N MET A 246 -8.20 7.18 2.05
CA MET A 246 -8.51 8.43 1.35
C MET A 246 -7.31 9.36 1.47
N LEU A 247 -6.83 9.90 0.35
CA LEU A 247 -5.80 10.94 0.29
C LEU A 247 -6.45 12.27 -0.10
N THR A 248 -6.49 13.22 0.83
CA THR A 248 -7.18 14.51 0.64
C THR A 248 -6.19 15.66 0.50
N MET A 249 -6.41 16.52 -0.49
CA MET A 249 -5.83 17.86 -0.60
C MET A 249 -6.87 18.91 -0.22
N GLN A 250 -6.48 19.92 0.54
CA GLN A 250 -7.33 21.09 0.78
C GLN A 250 -6.49 22.37 0.83
N TRP A 251 -6.92 23.41 0.09
CA TRP A 251 -6.36 24.76 0.15
C TRP A 251 -7.38 25.77 -0.34
N SER A 252 -7.48 26.93 0.32
CA SER A 252 -8.68 27.76 0.23
C SER A 252 -9.90 26.91 0.60
N ASP A 253 -11.05 27.22 0.03
CA ASP A 253 -12.30 26.48 -0.02
C ASP A 253 -12.28 25.27 -0.99
N VAL A 254 -11.17 24.98 -1.69
CA VAL A 254 -11.09 23.84 -2.62
C VAL A 254 -10.54 22.60 -1.93
N ARG A 255 -11.22 21.47 -2.16
CA ARG A 255 -10.85 20.13 -1.72
C ARG A 255 -10.74 19.17 -2.90
N VAL A 256 -9.79 18.24 -2.87
CA VAL A 256 -9.71 17.05 -3.74
C VAL A 256 -9.59 15.84 -2.84
N ASP A 257 -10.40 14.82 -3.09
CA ASP A 257 -10.35 13.52 -2.42
C ASP A 257 -9.95 12.46 -3.44
N LEU A 258 -8.84 11.76 -3.20
CA LEU A 258 -8.29 10.70 -4.04
C LEU A 258 -8.36 9.37 -3.29
N ALA A 259 -9.13 8.40 -3.79
CA ALA A 259 -9.23 7.07 -3.21
C ALA A 259 -7.99 6.23 -3.57
N VAL A 260 -7.18 5.88 -2.56
CA VAL A 260 -6.06 4.94 -2.70
C VAL A 260 -6.53 3.54 -2.33
N ALA A 261 -6.43 2.59 -3.25
CA ALA A 261 -6.53 1.16 -2.96
C ALA A 261 -5.15 0.51 -3.09
N VAL A 262 -4.81 -0.41 -2.18
CA VAL A 262 -3.52 -1.11 -2.16
C VAL A 262 -3.72 -2.61 -2.43
N PRO A 263 -2.72 -3.32 -3.00
CA PRO A 263 -2.76 -4.77 -3.10
C PRO A 263 -2.82 -5.36 -1.69
N SER A 264 -3.82 -6.19 -1.41
CA SER A 264 -3.90 -6.90 -0.14
C SER A 264 -2.86 -8.03 -0.09
N SER A 265 -2.33 -8.30 1.11
CA SER A 265 -1.49 -9.46 1.39
C SER A 265 -2.28 -10.75 1.59
N TYR A 266 -3.61 -10.70 1.48
CA TYR A 266 -4.51 -11.84 1.69
C TYR A 266 -5.46 -12.07 0.52
N ASP A 267 -5.68 -13.34 0.20
CA ASP A 267 -6.74 -13.78 -0.70
C ASP A 267 -8.11 -13.61 -0.01
N LEU A 268 -8.78 -12.47 -0.26
CA LEU A 268 -10.13 -12.19 0.26
C LEU A 268 -11.22 -13.09 -0.36
N THR A 269 -10.88 -13.79 -1.45
CA THR A 269 -11.77 -14.70 -2.18
C THR A 269 -11.08 -16.04 -2.46
N MET A 270 -11.87 -17.10 -2.69
CA MET A 270 -11.37 -18.42 -3.06
C MET A 270 -12.37 -19.15 -3.97
N PRO A 271 -11.97 -20.20 -4.71
CA PRO A 271 -12.88 -20.95 -5.58
C PRO A 271 -14.06 -21.56 -4.83
N GLU A 272 -15.23 -21.64 -5.47
CA GLU A 272 -16.48 -22.14 -4.86
C GLU A 272 -16.29 -23.56 -4.30
N GLU A 273 -15.51 -24.40 -4.98
CA GLU A 273 -15.19 -25.76 -4.57
C GLU A 273 -14.40 -25.81 -3.25
N ARG A 274 -13.64 -24.75 -2.93
CA ARG A 274 -12.94 -24.58 -1.65
C ARG A 274 -13.86 -23.99 -0.58
N ILE A 275 -14.83 -23.15 -0.93
CA ILE A 275 -15.82 -22.59 0.01
C ILE A 275 -16.81 -23.66 0.47
N ARG A 276 -17.35 -24.44 -0.48
CA ARG A 276 -18.49 -25.34 -0.32
C ARG A 276 -18.45 -26.31 0.88
N PRO A 277 -17.31 -26.92 1.26
CA PRO A 277 -17.26 -27.84 2.41
C PRO A 277 -17.58 -27.16 3.76
N TYR A 278 -17.26 -25.87 3.89
CA TYR A 278 -17.41 -25.10 5.13
C TYR A 278 -18.82 -24.50 5.30
N LEU A 279 -19.59 -24.37 4.21
CA LEU A 279 -20.94 -23.81 4.23
C LEU A 279 -21.91 -24.57 5.15
N GLY A 280 -22.78 -23.84 5.85
CA GLY A 280 -23.81 -24.37 6.75
C GLY A 280 -23.83 -23.70 8.11
N THR A 281 -24.67 -24.19 9.01
CA THR A 281 -24.74 -23.74 10.41
C THR A 281 -23.86 -24.61 11.30
N TRP A 282 -23.22 -24.00 12.30
CA TRP A 282 -22.31 -24.67 13.23
C TRP A 282 -22.63 -24.22 14.65
N SER A 283 -22.38 -25.08 15.65
CA SER A 283 -22.31 -24.62 17.04
C SER A 283 -21.08 -23.73 17.25
N PHE A 284 -21.12 -22.88 18.28
CA PHE A 284 -19.96 -22.18 18.81
C PHE A 284 -19.97 -22.30 20.34
N GLU A 285 -18.87 -22.80 20.91
CA GLU A 285 -18.65 -23.00 22.34
C GLU A 285 -17.26 -22.50 22.72
N TRP A 286 -17.15 -21.65 23.75
CA TRP A 286 -15.86 -21.34 24.38
C TRP A 286 -15.32 -22.57 25.13
N THR A 287 -14.00 -22.71 25.23
CA THR A 287 -13.39 -23.74 26.10
C THR A 287 -13.34 -23.32 27.57
N GLU A 288 -13.31 -22.00 27.83
CA GLU A 288 -13.35 -21.38 29.16
C GLU A 288 -14.44 -20.29 29.19
N PRO A 289 -15.26 -20.18 30.26
CA PRO A 289 -16.30 -19.15 30.36
C PRO A 289 -15.73 -17.74 30.29
N GLN A 290 -16.20 -16.94 29.33
CA GLN A 290 -15.76 -15.57 29.13
C GLN A 290 -16.51 -14.62 30.08
N THR A 291 -15.77 -13.85 30.89
CA THR A 291 -16.36 -12.93 31.88
C THR A 291 -17.15 -11.76 31.29
N TRP A 292 -16.99 -11.52 29.99
CA TRP A 292 -17.65 -10.48 29.21
C TRP A 292 -18.80 -11.01 28.34
N ASP A 293 -18.92 -12.32 28.13
CA ASP A 293 -19.97 -12.92 27.31
C ASP A 293 -21.09 -13.45 28.20
N SER A 294 -22.26 -12.82 28.12
CA SER A 294 -23.49 -13.23 28.81
C SER A 294 -24.43 -14.03 27.90
N ALA A 295 -24.05 -14.31 26.66
CA ALA A 295 -24.81 -15.18 25.77
C ALA A 295 -24.75 -16.64 26.23
N GLY A 296 -25.82 -17.39 25.96
CA GLY A 296 -25.84 -18.84 26.06
C GLY A 296 -25.29 -19.49 24.78
N THR A 297 -26.01 -20.48 24.25
CA THR A 297 -25.68 -21.11 22.97
C THR A 297 -25.60 -20.07 21.84
N ARG A 298 -24.44 -19.98 21.20
CA ARG A 298 -24.22 -19.19 19.97
C ARG A 298 -24.09 -20.13 18.78
N THR A 299 -24.58 -19.71 17.62
CA THR A 299 -24.29 -20.36 16.34
C THR A 299 -23.35 -19.52 15.49
N LEU A 300 -22.59 -20.20 14.65
CA LEU A 300 -21.77 -19.62 13.60
C LEU A 300 -22.26 -20.17 12.26
N THR A 301 -22.75 -19.30 11.39
CA THR A 301 -23.20 -19.67 10.04
C THR A 301 -22.12 -19.29 9.04
N PHE A 302 -21.71 -20.24 8.20
CA PHE A 302 -20.80 -19.99 7.09
C PHE A 302 -21.56 -19.94 5.76
N SER A 303 -21.35 -18.85 5.03
CA SER A 303 -22.04 -18.51 3.76
C SER A 303 -21.06 -18.10 2.67
N GLU A 304 -21.49 -18.15 1.41
CA GLU A 304 -20.74 -17.60 0.27
C GLU A 304 -21.23 -16.18 -0.01
N ARG A 305 -20.31 -15.24 -0.30
CA ARG A 305 -20.66 -13.91 -0.80
C ARG A 305 -19.51 -13.33 -1.65
N ASN A 306 -19.74 -13.14 -2.95
CA ASN A 306 -18.79 -12.54 -3.90
C ASN A 306 -17.44 -13.28 -4.01
N GLY A 307 -17.44 -14.61 -3.86
CA GLY A 307 -16.24 -15.46 -3.81
C GLY A 307 -15.58 -15.51 -2.44
N SER A 308 -16.15 -14.89 -1.41
CA SER A 308 -15.66 -14.92 -0.04
C SER A 308 -16.44 -15.92 0.82
N LEU A 309 -15.74 -16.67 1.68
CA LEU A 309 -16.36 -17.47 2.75
C LEU A 309 -16.64 -16.53 3.95
N ILE A 310 -17.91 -16.22 4.20
CA ILE A 310 -18.35 -15.31 5.26
C ILE A 310 -18.79 -16.10 6.48
N GLY A 311 -18.21 -15.82 7.64
CA GLY A 311 -18.72 -16.26 8.93
C GLY A 311 -19.68 -15.22 9.51
N THR A 312 -20.79 -15.69 10.09
CA THR A 312 -21.80 -14.84 10.75
C THR A 312 -22.18 -15.43 12.12
N TYR A 313 -21.99 -14.65 13.19
CA TYR A 313 -22.36 -15.06 14.55
C TYR A 313 -23.81 -14.70 14.89
N SER A 314 -24.50 -15.60 15.59
CA SER A 314 -25.85 -15.37 16.13
C SER A 314 -25.99 -15.95 17.55
N PRO A 315 -26.20 -15.12 18.59
CA PRO A 315 -26.08 -13.66 18.59
C PRO A 315 -24.65 -13.20 18.23
N GLU A 316 -24.49 -11.92 17.89
CA GLU A 316 -23.16 -11.35 17.60
C GLU A 316 -22.18 -11.55 18.77
N LEU A 317 -20.88 -11.56 18.45
CA LEU A 317 -19.86 -11.88 19.46
C LEU A 317 -19.67 -10.69 20.43
N TRP A 318 -19.62 -9.48 19.88
CA TRP A 318 -19.76 -8.19 20.57
C TRP A 318 -20.37 -7.18 19.58
N PRO A 319 -20.84 -5.99 20.00
CA PRO A 319 -21.51 -5.04 19.11
C PRO A 319 -20.70 -4.70 17.85
N GLY A 320 -21.20 -5.12 16.68
CA GLY A 320 -20.57 -4.96 15.37
C GLY A 320 -19.81 -6.20 14.87
N ALA A 321 -19.43 -7.14 15.73
CA ALA A 321 -18.82 -8.42 15.35
C ALA A 321 -19.88 -9.48 15.03
N ALA A 322 -20.77 -9.12 14.11
CA ALA A 322 -21.73 -10.02 13.49
C ALA A 322 -21.11 -10.81 12.32
N GLU A 323 -20.24 -10.20 11.51
CA GLU A 323 -19.69 -10.80 10.29
C GLU A 323 -18.16 -10.66 10.12
N PHE A 324 -17.55 -11.64 9.45
CA PHE A 324 -16.14 -11.69 9.09
C PHE A 324 -15.89 -12.52 7.83
N ILE A 325 -14.81 -12.25 7.10
CA ILE A 325 -14.31 -13.10 6.00
C ILE A 325 -13.31 -14.11 6.56
N MET A 326 -13.41 -15.35 6.12
CA MET A 326 -12.42 -16.41 6.41
C MET A 326 -11.28 -16.36 5.39
N LEU A 327 -10.14 -15.82 5.80
CA LEU A 327 -8.95 -15.72 4.95
C LEU A 327 -8.13 -17.02 5.03
N PRO A 328 -7.90 -17.75 3.91
CA PRO A 328 -7.19 -19.01 3.93
C PRO A 328 -5.69 -18.82 4.15
N ILE A 329 -5.13 -19.43 5.20
CA ILE A 329 -3.68 -19.41 5.47
C ILE A 329 -2.99 -20.76 5.17
N ALA A 330 -3.72 -21.88 5.21
CA ALA A 330 -3.26 -23.19 4.73
C ALA A 330 -4.45 -24.06 4.25
N ASP A 331 -4.27 -25.37 4.14
CA ASP A 331 -5.40 -26.31 4.06
C ASP A 331 -6.18 -26.31 5.37
N ARG A 332 -7.51 -26.21 5.31
CA ARG A 332 -8.46 -26.13 6.46
C ARG A 332 -8.17 -25.06 7.53
N TRP A 333 -7.14 -24.24 7.37
CA TRP A 333 -6.70 -23.23 8.33
C TRP A 333 -6.98 -21.82 7.80
N PHE A 334 -7.67 -21.02 8.61
CA PHE A 334 -8.13 -19.67 8.24
C PHE A 334 -7.91 -18.67 9.38
N ILE A 335 -7.81 -17.39 9.05
CA ILE A 335 -7.88 -16.28 10.01
C ILE A 335 -9.06 -15.35 9.69
N PRO A 336 -9.71 -14.72 10.68
CA PRO A 336 -10.88 -13.88 10.44
C PRO A 336 -10.49 -12.42 10.10
N ALA A 337 -11.07 -11.91 9.01
CA ALA A 337 -11.05 -10.50 8.65
C ALA A 337 -12.40 -9.85 8.99
N TRP A 338 -12.43 -9.06 10.05
CA TRP A 338 -13.66 -8.52 10.62
C TRP A 338 -14.27 -7.41 9.74
N LEU A 339 -15.60 -7.45 9.59
CA LEU A 339 -16.33 -6.54 8.69
C LEU A 339 -17.11 -5.46 9.45
N ALA A 340 -16.92 -4.20 9.05
CA ALA A 340 -17.68 -3.07 9.54
C ALA A 340 -18.38 -2.41 8.35
N LYS A 341 -19.72 -2.47 8.32
CA LYS A 341 -20.56 -1.96 7.21
C LYS A 341 -20.21 -2.55 5.83
N GLY A 342 -19.62 -3.75 5.80
CA GLY A 342 -19.17 -4.46 4.60
C GLY A 342 -17.71 -4.21 4.19
N ASP A 343 -17.00 -3.27 4.84
CA ASP A 343 -15.57 -3.08 4.67
C ASP A 343 -14.77 -3.92 5.67
N VAL A 344 -13.63 -4.50 5.25
CA VAL A 344 -12.65 -5.07 6.19
C VAL A 344 -11.98 -3.94 6.98
N TYR A 345 -12.17 -3.95 8.30
CA TYR A 345 -11.54 -2.97 9.21
C TYR A 345 -10.30 -3.54 9.93
N ASP A 346 -10.27 -4.85 10.14
CA ASP A 346 -9.18 -5.55 10.84
C ASP A 346 -8.98 -6.96 10.27
N VAL A 347 -7.76 -7.49 10.43
CA VAL A 347 -7.41 -8.89 10.11
C VAL A 347 -6.70 -9.45 11.33
N ASP A 348 -7.48 -10.15 12.15
CA ASP A 348 -7.02 -10.73 13.39
C ASP A 348 -6.08 -11.91 13.08
N LYS A 349 -4.86 -11.84 13.60
CA LYS A 349 -3.80 -12.84 13.40
C LYS A 349 -3.46 -13.57 14.68
N ASP A 350 -4.07 -13.16 15.80
CA ASP A 350 -3.86 -13.77 17.10
C ASP A 350 -4.75 -15.00 17.28
N ILE A 351 -5.78 -15.16 16.43
CA ILE A 351 -6.66 -16.34 16.36
C ILE A 351 -6.67 -17.03 14.98
N VAL A 352 -6.71 -18.36 14.99
CA VAL A 352 -6.75 -19.24 13.81
C VAL A 352 -7.91 -20.23 13.94
N PHE A 353 -8.74 -20.35 12.90
CA PHE A 353 -9.71 -21.44 12.77
C PHE A 353 -9.04 -22.63 12.09
N GLU A 354 -8.91 -23.77 12.78
CA GLU A 354 -8.61 -25.07 12.17
C GLU A 354 -9.90 -25.89 12.05
N PHE A 355 -10.24 -26.30 10.83
CA PHE A 355 -11.36 -27.21 10.59
C PHE A 355 -10.94 -28.69 10.62
N THR A 356 -11.76 -29.51 11.29
CA THR A 356 -11.60 -30.96 11.37
C THR A 356 -12.48 -31.69 10.36
N THR A 357 -12.02 -32.85 9.89
CA THR A 357 -12.67 -33.63 8.81
C THR A 357 -12.79 -35.10 9.17
N ASP A 358 -13.84 -35.75 8.67
CA ASP A 358 -14.03 -37.20 8.70
C ASP A 358 -14.10 -37.80 7.27
N ALA A 359 -14.66 -39.00 7.11
CA ALA A 359 -14.85 -39.64 5.81
C ALA A 359 -15.97 -39.00 4.94
N ASN A 360 -16.81 -38.13 5.51
CA ASN A 360 -17.97 -37.52 4.88
C ASN A 360 -17.73 -36.05 4.51
N GLY A 361 -16.82 -35.36 5.20
CA GLY A 361 -16.41 -34.00 4.88
C GLY A 361 -15.84 -33.25 6.08
N VAL A 362 -16.11 -31.94 6.14
CA VAL A 362 -15.74 -31.09 7.28
C VAL A 362 -16.81 -31.19 8.37
N THR A 363 -16.41 -31.56 9.58
CA THR A 363 -17.33 -31.92 10.68
C THR A 363 -17.25 -30.99 11.88
N GLY A 364 -16.12 -30.36 12.13
CA GLY A 364 -15.94 -29.40 13.23
C GLY A 364 -14.90 -28.34 12.95
N TYR A 365 -14.68 -27.46 13.92
CA TYR A 365 -13.53 -26.58 13.98
C TYR A 365 -13.10 -26.33 15.43
N GLU A 366 -11.84 -25.95 15.58
CA GLU A 366 -11.28 -25.35 16.78
C GLU A 366 -10.78 -23.95 16.42
N VAL A 367 -10.94 -23.01 17.35
CA VAL A 367 -10.34 -21.67 17.24
C VAL A 367 -9.20 -21.60 18.25
N ARG A 368 -7.98 -21.43 17.71
CA ARG A 368 -6.70 -21.51 18.42
C ARG A 368 -6.07 -20.13 18.51
N GLU A 369 -5.52 -19.79 19.66
CA GLU A 369 -4.61 -18.65 19.82
C GLU A 369 -3.26 -18.92 19.12
N THR A 370 -2.46 -17.87 18.88
CA THR A 370 -1.03 -18.01 18.51
C THR A 370 -0.17 -18.76 19.55
N SER A 371 -0.70 -19.00 20.75
CA SER A 371 -0.13 -19.86 21.80
C SER A 371 -0.38 -21.37 21.58
N ASP A 372 -1.14 -21.73 20.54
CA ASP A 372 -1.77 -23.04 20.30
C ASP A 372 -2.83 -23.47 21.34
N LYS A 373 -3.24 -22.56 22.24
CA LYS A 373 -4.40 -22.79 23.12
C LYS A 373 -5.70 -22.73 22.31
N VAL A 374 -6.50 -23.79 22.37
CA VAL A 374 -7.88 -23.79 21.88
C VAL A 374 -8.74 -22.97 22.85
N PHE A 375 -9.29 -21.84 22.38
CA PHE A 375 -10.14 -20.94 23.20
C PHE A 375 -11.64 -21.07 22.85
N ALA A 376 -11.96 -21.55 21.64
CA ALA A 376 -13.32 -21.87 21.22
C ALA A 376 -13.33 -23.07 20.26
N LYS A 377 -14.50 -23.66 20.05
CA LYS A 377 -14.73 -24.82 19.16
C LYS A 377 -16.16 -24.82 18.61
N GLY A 378 -16.39 -25.62 17.58
CA GLY A 378 -17.72 -25.86 17.03
C GLY A 378 -17.83 -27.18 16.28
N GLN A 379 -19.07 -27.61 16.07
CA GLN A 379 -19.44 -28.80 15.28
C GLN A 379 -20.47 -28.39 14.22
N LYS A 380 -20.41 -29.03 13.06
CA LYS A 380 -21.38 -28.80 11.99
C LYS A 380 -22.76 -29.30 12.39
N GLN A 381 -23.79 -28.52 12.12
CA GLN A 381 -25.18 -28.93 12.32
C GLN A 381 -25.69 -29.57 11.03
N ASN A 382 -26.36 -30.72 11.17
CA ASN A 382 -26.93 -31.51 10.06
C ASN A 382 -28.29 -30.96 9.60
#